data_AF-A0A815AJX1-F1
#
_entry.id   AF-A0A815AJX1-F1
#
_cell.length_a   1.000
_cell.length_b   1.000
_cell.length_c   1.000
_cell.angle_alpha   90.00
_cell.angle_beta   90.00
_cell.angle_gamma   90.00
#
_symmetry.space_group_name_H-M   'P 1'
#
loop_
_entity.id
_entity.type
_entity.pdbx_description
1 polymer ?
#
loop_
_entity_poly.entity_id
_entity_poly.type
_entity_poly.pdbx_seq_one_letter_code
_entity_poly.pdbx_strand_id
1 'polypeptide(L)'
;MIEAADIVAMLSERVSKRDTYQPKGNKQIQELIEYLFETIQTFLSTSSFEIYDESTLDQIDSSDKFSGNESQASEDNQELESEEEIEDNEEQMDSTEEEEENDDKQPTRKFSLDYMKQNDLPNMKSFSLTSFYYLTDRYDTEILPLFRHIPNLEELTLYIMVYDRTTFIDGTHIYNEILVHLPRLHIFNFYISTCPKMDHLVHHLSKDDIQRTLINNIKYQPVDCIVNSEYKFPQCHVFSLPFMFERLNDIGNTFPNIIFNHVRKLSVKDNFPFKREFFKRIAFSFPLLKDLCVVNSNPQSSISDERNSNDNQLYSIVKLNYLNSLFLVNVHIDYVDQFLNERKTHLPRLTVLAIDDNHLTIVTDNFTKDTTRLNCINVKKLELFNERVTTHSKDFYVYFPLLKS
;
A
#
# COMPACT_ATOMS: atom_id res chain seq x y z
N MET A 1 -10.80 -13.20 -28.74
CA MET A 1 -10.57 -12.16 -27.72
C MET A 1 -11.47 -12.57 -26.56
N ILE A 2 -10.91 -13.01 -25.44
CA ILE A 2 -11.67 -13.57 -24.31
C ILE A 2 -11.66 -12.47 -23.24
N GLU A 3 -12.81 -11.83 -23.01
CA GLU A 3 -12.96 -10.79 -22.00
C GLU A 3 -12.82 -11.37 -20.58
N ALA A 4 -12.50 -10.54 -19.57
CA ALA A 4 -12.46 -11.02 -18.18
C ALA A 4 -13.80 -11.61 -17.72
N ALA A 5 -14.92 -11.13 -18.29
CA ALA A 5 -16.24 -11.73 -18.14
C ALA A 5 -16.32 -13.12 -18.80
N ASP A 6 -15.68 -13.31 -19.96
CA ASP A 6 -15.59 -14.61 -20.63
C ASP A 6 -14.64 -15.57 -19.91
N ILE A 7 -13.61 -15.09 -19.22
CA ILE A 7 -12.75 -15.91 -18.35
C ILE A 7 -13.54 -16.35 -17.11
N VAL A 8 -14.30 -15.46 -16.48
CA VAL A 8 -15.18 -15.79 -15.35
C VAL A 8 -16.32 -16.72 -15.78
N ALA A 9 -16.88 -16.52 -16.98
CA ALA A 9 -17.87 -17.42 -17.57
C ALA A 9 -17.25 -18.77 -17.94
N MET A 10 -16.05 -18.81 -18.53
CA MET A 10 -15.32 -20.05 -18.83
C MET A 10 -14.91 -20.80 -17.55
N LEU A 11 -14.53 -20.10 -16.49
CA LEU A 11 -14.18 -20.70 -15.21
C LEU A 11 -15.44 -21.19 -14.48
N SER A 12 -16.53 -20.43 -14.49
CA SER A 12 -17.84 -20.86 -13.97
C SER A 12 -18.39 -22.05 -14.75
N GLU A 13 -18.24 -22.07 -16.07
CA GLU A 13 -18.64 -23.18 -16.94
C GLU A 13 -17.75 -24.41 -16.73
N ARG A 14 -16.43 -24.24 -16.47
CA ARG A 14 -15.53 -25.34 -16.12
C ARG A 14 -15.75 -25.89 -14.70
N VAL A 15 -16.17 -25.05 -13.76
CA VAL A 15 -16.57 -25.46 -12.40
C VAL A 15 -17.92 -26.18 -12.44
N SER A 16 -18.91 -25.64 -13.17
CA SER A 16 -20.22 -26.28 -13.39
C SER A 16 -20.12 -27.60 -14.17
N LYS A 17 -19.20 -27.71 -15.15
CA LYS A 17 -18.95 -28.97 -15.88
C LYS A 17 -18.18 -30.00 -15.05
N ARG A 18 -17.55 -29.62 -13.93
CA ARG A 18 -16.90 -30.57 -13.00
C ARG A 18 -17.88 -31.32 -12.10
N ASP A 19 -19.16 -30.94 -12.04
CA ASP A 19 -20.20 -31.72 -11.33
C ASP A 19 -20.51 -33.08 -11.99
N THR A 20 -19.87 -33.42 -13.12
CA THR A 20 -19.93 -34.76 -13.72
C THR A 20 -18.73 -35.64 -13.38
N TYR A 21 -17.77 -35.16 -12.59
CA TYR A 21 -16.65 -35.96 -12.09
C TYR A 21 -16.48 -35.73 -10.59
N GLN A 22 -16.97 -36.66 -9.77
CA GLN A 22 -16.63 -36.74 -8.35
C GLN A 22 -15.30 -37.47 -8.16
N PRO A 23 -14.14 -36.80 -7.97
CA PRO A 23 -13.09 -37.38 -7.17
C PRO A 23 -13.50 -37.21 -5.70
N LYS A 24 -13.80 -38.32 -5.03
CA LYS A 24 -13.89 -38.33 -3.57
C LYS A 24 -12.56 -37.82 -3.01
N GLY A 25 -12.62 -36.68 -2.34
CA GLY A 25 -11.56 -36.19 -1.45
C GLY A 25 -10.69 -35.11 -2.08
N ASN A 26 -10.99 -33.85 -1.80
CA ASN A 26 -10.18 -33.08 -0.84
C ASN A 26 -10.92 -31.78 -0.49
N LYS A 27 -11.67 -31.78 0.62
CA LYS A 27 -12.44 -30.62 1.10
C LYS A 27 -11.58 -29.36 1.23
N GLN A 28 -10.30 -29.54 1.56
CA GLN A 28 -9.31 -28.46 1.68
C GLN A 28 -8.99 -27.75 0.36
N ILE A 29 -9.05 -28.45 -0.78
CA ILE A 29 -8.79 -27.83 -2.09
C ILE A 29 -9.98 -26.95 -2.50
N GLN A 30 -11.20 -27.38 -2.17
CA GLN A 30 -12.40 -26.61 -2.46
C GLN A 30 -12.49 -25.36 -1.58
N GLU A 31 -12.18 -25.49 -0.27
CA GLU A 31 -12.06 -24.36 0.66
C GLU A 31 -10.96 -23.36 0.22
N LEU A 32 -9.82 -23.83 -0.30
CA LEU A 32 -8.75 -22.97 -0.81
C LEU A 32 -9.15 -22.23 -2.10
N ILE A 33 -9.92 -22.88 -2.98
CA ILE A 33 -10.42 -22.27 -4.21
C ILE A 33 -11.48 -21.20 -3.91
N GLU A 34 -12.40 -21.48 -2.99
CA GLU A 34 -13.42 -20.52 -2.53
C GLU A 34 -12.77 -19.31 -1.86
N TYR A 35 -11.78 -19.53 -0.98
CA TYR A 35 -11.00 -18.45 -0.35
C TYR A 35 -10.25 -17.57 -1.36
N LEU A 36 -9.60 -18.18 -2.36
CA LEU A 36 -8.92 -17.43 -3.42
C LEU A 36 -9.92 -16.63 -4.27
N PHE A 37 -11.10 -17.19 -4.52
CA PHE A 37 -12.16 -16.53 -5.29
C PHE A 37 -12.72 -15.30 -4.57
N GLU A 38 -13.01 -15.40 -3.27
CA GLU A 38 -13.47 -14.27 -2.45
C GLU A 38 -12.40 -13.20 -2.26
N THR A 39 -11.14 -13.60 -2.10
CA THR A 39 -10.00 -12.66 -2.01
C THR A 39 -9.82 -11.87 -3.31
N ILE A 40 -9.95 -12.52 -4.46
CA ILE A 40 -9.87 -11.87 -5.77
C ILE A 40 -11.09 -10.96 -6.01
N GLN A 41 -12.30 -11.39 -5.65
CA GLN A 41 -13.51 -10.56 -5.73
C GLN A 41 -13.39 -9.27 -4.90
N THR A 42 -12.92 -9.38 -3.66
CA THR A 42 -12.70 -8.25 -2.74
C THR A 42 -11.58 -7.32 -3.22
N PHE A 43 -10.54 -7.88 -3.83
CA PHE A 43 -9.46 -7.12 -4.43
C PHE A 43 -9.90 -6.34 -5.69
N LEU A 44 -10.81 -6.91 -6.49
CA LEU A 44 -11.33 -6.28 -7.70
C LEU A 44 -12.38 -5.20 -7.41
N SER A 45 -13.21 -5.37 -6.37
CA SER A 45 -14.28 -4.43 -6.01
C SER A 45 -13.80 -3.12 -5.38
N THR A 46 -12.53 -3.02 -4.99
CA THR A 46 -11.94 -1.82 -4.36
C THR A 46 -11.19 -0.90 -5.34
N SER A 47 -11.34 -1.13 -6.65
CA SER A 47 -10.60 -0.42 -7.70
C SER A 47 -11.23 0.93 -8.07
N SER A 48 -10.61 2.03 -7.63
CA SER A 48 -10.86 3.38 -8.15
C SER A 48 -9.76 3.83 -9.11
N PHE A 49 -10.16 4.50 -10.20
CA PHE A 49 -9.29 5.25 -11.09
C PHE A 49 -9.48 6.74 -10.80
N GLU A 50 -8.42 7.45 -10.42
CA GLU A 50 -8.42 8.92 -10.28
C GLU A 50 -7.57 9.52 -11.41
N ILE A 51 -8.15 10.45 -12.17
CA ILE A 51 -7.46 11.32 -13.12
C ILE A 51 -7.66 12.75 -12.59
N TYR A 52 -6.55 13.46 -12.36
CA TYR A 52 -6.56 14.90 -12.07
C TYR A 52 -6.18 15.65 -13.35
N ASP A 53 -7.02 16.59 -13.77
CA ASP A 53 -6.71 17.60 -14.78
C ASP A 53 -6.47 18.92 -14.05
N GLU A 54 -5.21 19.36 -13.95
CA GLU A 54 -4.83 20.58 -13.25
C GLU A 54 -5.00 21.87 -14.10
N SER A 55 -5.62 21.81 -15.28
CA SER A 55 -5.70 22.96 -16.20
C SER A 55 -6.66 24.09 -15.81
N THR A 56 -7.19 24.15 -14.58
CA THR A 56 -8.16 25.20 -14.16
C THR A 56 -7.88 25.94 -12.85
N LEU A 57 -6.69 25.83 -12.25
CA LEU A 57 -6.34 26.60 -11.04
C LEU A 57 -5.33 27.72 -11.33
N ASP A 58 -5.76 28.71 -12.10
CA ASP A 58 -5.13 30.04 -12.12
C ASP A 58 -6.25 31.09 -11.96
N GLN A 59 -6.54 31.46 -10.71
CA GLN A 59 -7.04 32.77 -10.27
C GLN A 59 -7.49 32.69 -8.80
N ILE A 60 -6.56 32.81 -7.85
CA ILE A 60 -6.86 33.48 -6.57
C ILE A 60 -5.68 34.38 -6.20
N ASP A 61 -6.06 35.62 -5.95
CA ASP A 61 -5.27 36.81 -5.73
C ASP A 61 -4.24 36.71 -4.59
N SER A 62 -3.15 37.45 -4.79
CA SER A 62 -2.08 37.65 -3.82
C SER A 62 -2.22 39.05 -3.19
N SER A 63 -2.82 39.10 -2.00
CA SER A 63 -2.70 40.16 -1.00
C SER A 63 -3.14 39.51 0.33
N ASP A 64 -2.40 39.52 1.43
CA ASP A 64 -1.82 40.68 2.10
C ASP A 64 -0.59 40.31 2.95
N LYS A 65 0.30 41.31 3.06
CA LYS A 65 1.29 41.46 4.13
C LYS A 65 0.56 41.84 5.42
N PHE A 66 0.95 41.32 6.58
CA PHE A 66 1.44 42.16 7.69
C PHE A 66 2.03 41.34 8.84
N SER A 67 3.00 41.98 9.48
CA SER A 67 3.90 41.54 10.53
C SER A 67 3.29 41.49 11.94
N GLY A 68 3.81 40.55 12.74
CA GLY A 68 4.21 40.66 14.15
C GLY A 68 3.45 41.54 15.14
N ASN A 69 3.06 40.95 16.28
CA ASN A 69 3.74 41.23 17.56
C ASN A 69 3.27 40.29 18.68
N GLU A 70 4.24 39.92 19.52
CA GLU A 70 4.08 39.34 20.86
C GLU A 70 3.48 40.38 21.82
N SER A 71 2.75 39.94 22.85
CA SER A 71 2.99 40.23 24.30
C SER A 71 1.72 40.09 25.16
N GLN A 72 1.76 39.10 26.06
CA GLN A 72 1.47 39.14 27.50
C GLN A 72 0.22 39.86 28.10
N ALA A 73 -0.55 39.01 28.82
CA ALA A 73 -0.87 39.07 30.26
C ALA A 73 -2.09 39.84 30.80
N SER A 74 -2.65 39.22 31.85
CA SER A 74 -3.55 39.70 32.92
C SER A 74 -5.03 39.90 32.54
N GLU A 75 -6.03 39.71 33.39
CA GLU A 75 -6.30 38.97 34.65
C GLU A 75 -7.81 39.22 34.88
N ASP A 76 -8.51 38.22 35.43
CA ASP A 76 -9.66 38.32 36.34
C ASP A 76 -11.00 39.02 35.98
N ASN A 77 -12.05 38.17 36.06
CA ASN A 77 -13.17 38.22 37.03
C ASN A 77 -14.63 38.33 36.51
N GLN A 78 -15.43 37.41 37.10
CA GLN A 78 -16.84 37.46 37.51
C GLN A 78 -17.93 37.30 36.43
N GLU A 79 -18.65 36.17 36.42
CA GLU A 79 -19.89 35.88 37.19
C GLU A 79 -21.09 36.74 36.75
N LEU A 80 -22.08 36.12 36.10
CA LEU A 80 -23.48 36.09 36.54
C LEU A 80 -24.36 35.24 35.62
N GLU A 81 -25.32 34.63 36.29
CA GLU A 81 -26.33 33.67 35.86
C GLU A 81 -27.37 34.25 34.89
N SER A 82 -28.01 33.40 34.09
CA SER A 82 -29.48 33.33 34.06
C SER A 82 -29.93 32.08 33.32
N GLU A 83 -30.78 31.34 34.03
CA GLU A 83 -31.67 30.29 33.57
C GLU A 83 -32.68 30.86 32.57
N GLU A 84 -33.05 30.09 31.56
CA GLU A 84 -34.46 29.98 31.19
C GLU A 84 -34.72 28.63 30.52
N GLU A 85 -35.84 28.05 30.94
CA GLU A 85 -36.28 26.68 30.78
C GLU A 85 -37.53 26.70 29.88
N ILE A 86 -37.95 25.52 29.37
CA ILE A 86 -39.28 25.20 28.79
C ILE A 86 -39.42 25.65 27.31
N GLU A 87 -39.76 24.78 26.34
CA GLU A 87 -41.02 24.04 26.27
C GLU A 87 -40.98 22.84 25.31
N ASP A 88 -41.69 21.79 25.72
CA ASP A 88 -42.02 20.58 24.99
C ASP A 88 -42.81 20.84 23.70
N ASN A 89 -42.68 19.92 22.73
CA ASN A 89 -43.83 19.43 21.97
C ASN A 89 -43.51 18.06 21.36
N GLU A 90 -44.11 17.03 21.93
CA GLU A 90 -44.42 15.77 21.27
C GLU A 90 -45.48 16.01 20.19
N GLU A 91 -45.35 15.40 19.01
CA GLU A 91 -46.50 14.74 18.39
C GLU A 91 -46.10 13.67 17.37
N GLN A 92 -47.01 12.70 17.24
CA GLN A 92 -46.87 11.34 16.78
C GLN A 92 -46.84 11.15 15.25
N MET A 93 -46.26 10.00 14.87
CA MET A 93 -46.69 9.03 13.84
C MET A 93 -47.30 9.57 12.53
N ASP A 94 -46.66 9.23 11.40
CA ASP A 94 -47.36 8.42 10.40
C ASP A 94 -46.40 7.52 9.60
N SER A 95 -46.89 6.33 9.31
CA SER A 95 -46.30 5.22 8.60
C SER A 95 -46.39 5.40 7.08
N THR A 96 -45.32 5.07 6.35
CA THR A 96 -45.44 4.39 5.05
C THR A 96 -44.14 3.71 4.69
N GLU A 97 -44.24 2.39 4.49
CA GLU A 97 -43.26 1.51 3.87
C GLU A 97 -43.15 1.83 2.38
N GLU A 98 -41.95 2.15 1.89
CA GLU A 98 -41.57 1.94 0.48
C GLU A 98 -40.20 1.28 0.45
N GLU A 99 -40.19 -0.01 0.11
CA GLU A 99 -39.01 -0.80 -0.21
C GLU A 99 -38.47 -0.34 -1.57
N GLU A 100 -37.48 0.54 -1.59
CA GLU A 100 -36.62 0.73 -2.76
C GLU A 100 -35.40 -0.18 -2.66
N GLU A 101 -35.41 -1.25 -3.48
CA GLU A 101 -34.24 -2.04 -3.87
C GLU A 101 -33.21 -1.13 -4.57
N ASN A 102 -32.36 -0.48 -3.78
CA ASN A 102 -31.14 0.15 -4.29
C ASN A 102 -30.08 -0.92 -4.52
N ASP A 103 -30.09 -1.45 -5.74
CA ASP A 103 -29.03 -2.29 -6.31
C ASP A 103 -27.79 -1.41 -6.52
N ASP A 104 -27.03 -1.22 -5.43
CA ASP A 104 -25.85 -0.36 -5.33
C ASP A 104 -24.65 -0.99 -6.06
N LYS A 105 -24.80 -1.16 -7.38
CA LYS A 105 -23.68 -1.47 -8.28
C LYS A 105 -22.90 -0.19 -8.50
N GLN A 106 -21.94 0.05 -7.61
CA GLN A 106 -20.90 1.04 -7.88
C GLN A 106 -20.29 0.77 -9.26
N PRO A 107 -20.32 1.75 -10.18
CA PRO A 107 -19.76 1.56 -11.50
C PRO A 107 -18.25 1.43 -11.34
N THR A 108 -17.73 0.22 -11.51
CA THR A 108 -16.32 0.01 -11.84
C THR A 108 -16.07 0.75 -13.15
N ARG A 109 -15.54 1.98 -13.06
CA ARG A 109 -15.11 2.75 -14.22
C ARG A 109 -13.97 1.99 -14.87
N LYS A 110 -14.33 1.12 -15.81
CA LYS A 110 -13.44 0.50 -16.78
C LYS A 110 -12.73 1.65 -17.47
N PHE A 111 -11.41 1.76 -17.30
CA PHE A 111 -10.57 2.60 -18.14
C PHE A 111 -10.75 2.08 -19.58
N SER A 112 -11.67 2.67 -20.34
CA SER A 112 -11.70 2.48 -21.78
C SER A 112 -10.95 3.64 -22.39
N LEU A 113 -9.86 3.32 -23.10
CA LEU A 113 -9.14 4.24 -23.97
C LEU A 113 -10.10 4.97 -24.94
N ASP A 114 -11.29 4.40 -25.18
CA ASP A 114 -12.36 4.96 -26.00
C ASP A 114 -12.93 6.29 -25.47
N TYR A 115 -12.76 6.61 -24.17
CA TYR A 115 -13.32 7.83 -23.56
C TYR A 115 -12.44 9.08 -23.73
N MET A 116 -11.16 8.93 -24.05
CA MET A 116 -10.33 10.07 -24.46
C MET A 116 -10.63 10.35 -25.93
N LYS A 117 -11.26 11.48 -26.22
CA LYS A 117 -11.42 11.93 -27.61
C LYS A 117 -10.02 12.02 -28.23
N GLN A 118 -9.75 11.17 -29.22
CA GLN A 118 -8.44 11.09 -29.90
C GLN A 118 -7.89 12.45 -30.37
N ASN A 119 -8.76 13.45 -30.52
CA ASN A 119 -8.42 14.79 -30.95
C ASN A 119 -7.68 15.64 -29.90
N ASP A 120 -7.81 15.33 -28.60
CA ASP A 120 -7.23 16.17 -27.53
C ASP A 120 -5.84 15.67 -27.09
N LEU A 121 -5.54 14.37 -27.29
CA LEU A 121 -4.27 13.75 -26.94
C LEU A 121 -3.04 14.46 -27.53
N PRO A 122 -3.03 14.86 -28.82
CA PRO A 122 -1.85 15.51 -29.39
C PRO A 122 -1.52 16.87 -28.77
N ASN A 123 -2.45 17.52 -28.06
CA ASN A 123 -2.23 18.83 -27.45
C ASN A 123 -1.89 18.75 -25.96
N MET A 124 -2.00 17.58 -25.34
CA MET A 124 -1.78 17.39 -23.91
C MET A 124 -0.33 17.67 -23.53
N LYS A 125 -0.15 18.48 -22.48
CA LYS A 125 1.16 18.90 -21.96
C LYS A 125 1.61 18.16 -20.72
N SER A 126 0.67 17.79 -19.86
CA SER A 126 0.93 17.02 -18.66
C SER A 126 0.03 15.79 -18.61
N PHE A 127 0.56 14.69 -18.12
CA PHE A 127 -0.17 13.43 -17.97
C PHE A 127 0.30 12.70 -16.73
N SER A 128 -0.66 12.20 -15.96
CA SER A 128 -0.39 11.38 -14.78
C SER A 128 -1.14 10.06 -14.89
N LEU A 129 -0.42 8.97 -14.70
CA LEU A 129 -0.98 7.63 -14.63
C LEU A 129 -0.46 6.93 -13.39
N THR A 130 -1.40 6.56 -12.51
CA THR A 130 -1.12 5.78 -11.31
C THR A 130 -1.96 4.51 -11.32
N SER A 131 -1.31 3.36 -11.40
CA SER A 131 -1.91 2.05 -11.24
C SER A 131 -1.29 1.35 -10.03
N PHE A 132 -2.10 1.14 -9.00
CA PHE A 132 -1.74 0.30 -7.86
C PHE A 132 -2.02 -1.19 -8.11
N TYR A 133 -2.59 -1.52 -9.27
CA TYR A 133 -2.91 -2.88 -9.69
C TYR A 133 -1.86 -3.43 -10.63
N TYR A 134 -1.72 -4.75 -10.62
CA TYR A 134 -0.82 -5.49 -11.49
C TYR A 134 -1.30 -5.40 -12.93
N LEU A 135 -0.57 -4.64 -13.74
CA LEU A 135 -0.70 -4.60 -15.18
C LEU A 135 0.06 -5.79 -15.73
N THR A 136 -0.63 -6.77 -16.30
CA THR A 136 0.04 -7.85 -17.04
C THR A 136 0.38 -7.34 -18.44
N ASP A 137 -0.30 -7.85 -19.46
CA ASP A 137 -0.03 -7.52 -20.86
C ASP A 137 -0.45 -6.07 -21.21
N ARG A 138 -1.28 -5.43 -20.37
CA ARG A 138 -1.81 -4.06 -20.59
C ARG A 138 -0.72 -2.99 -20.69
N TYR A 139 0.42 -3.19 -20.02
CA TYR A 139 1.53 -2.26 -20.14
C TYR A 139 2.01 -2.15 -21.59
N ASP A 140 2.27 -3.29 -22.22
CA ASP A 140 2.77 -3.34 -23.59
C ASP A 140 1.66 -3.06 -24.63
N THR A 141 0.41 -3.47 -24.38
CA THR A 141 -0.68 -3.36 -25.36
C THR A 141 -1.49 -2.06 -25.28
N GLU A 142 -1.50 -1.37 -24.15
CA GLU A 142 -2.32 -0.17 -23.95
C GLU A 142 -1.50 1.07 -23.53
N ILE A 143 -0.62 0.92 -22.55
CA ILE A 143 0.13 2.06 -21.99
C ILE A 143 1.20 2.57 -22.95
N LEU A 144 2.05 1.68 -23.48
CA LEU A 144 3.08 2.08 -24.45
C LEU A 144 2.50 2.71 -25.73
N PRO A 145 1.46 2.14 -26.37
CA PRO A 145 0.80 2.78 -27.50
C PRO A 145 0.21 4.16 -27.18
N LEU A 146 -0.38 4.34 -26.00
CA LEU A 146 -0.92 5.64 -25.58
C LEU A 146 0.13 6.75 -25.64
N PHE A 147 1.34 6.51 -25.14
CA PHE A 147 2.42 7.50 -25.17
C PHE A 147 2.82 7.91 -26.59
N ARG A 148 2.72 7.00 -27.56
CA ARG A 148 2.96 7.32 -28.99
C ARG A 148 1.92 8.27 -29.57
N HIS A 149 0.74 8.37 -28.95
CA HIS A 149 -0.34 9.28 -29.37
C HIS A 149 -0.29 10.65 -28.68
N ILE A 150 0.68 10.88 -27.79
CA ILE A 150 0.83 12.14 -27.03
C ILE A 150 2.24 12.73 -27.24
N PRO A 151 2.66 13.02 -28.49
CA PRO A 151 4.04 13.41 -28.79
C PRO A 151 4.43 14.79 -28.21
N ASN A 152 3.45 15.60 -27.83
CA ASN A 152 3.67 16.94 -27.28
C ASN A 152 3.75 16.99 -25.75
N LEU A 153 3.74 15.83 -25.11
CA LEU A 153 3.83 15.73 -23.66
C LEU A 153 5.14 16.33 -23.17
N GLU A 154 5.01 17.20 -22.18
CA GLU A 154 6.10 17.95 -21.57
C GLU A 154 6.38 17.43 -20.14
N GLU A 155 5.34 16.93 -19.46
CA GLU A 155 5.42 16.36 -18.12
C GLU A 155 4.70 15.00 -18.04
N LEU A 156 5.36 14.00 -17.45
CA LEU A 156 4.80 12.67 -17.23
C LEU A 156 5.04 12.24 -15.79
N THR A 157 3.95 11.89 -15.10
CA THR A 157 4.01 11.20 -13.81
C THR A 157 3.49 9.78 -13.98
N LEU A 158 4.32 8.78 -13.70
CA LEU A 158 4.00 7.37 -13.97
C LEU A 158 4.27 6.48 -12.76
N TYR A 159 3.23 5.91 -12.17
CA TYR A 159 3.34 4.88 -11.14
C TYR A 159 2.66 3.61 -11.63
N ILE A 160 3.43 2.56 -11.92
CA ILE A 160 2.87 1.30 -12.42
C ILE A 160 3.58 0.08 -11.84
N MET A 161 2.83 -1.01 -11.72
CA MET A 161 3.35 -2.33 -11.34
C MET A 161 3.01 -3.31 -12.46
N VAL A 162 4.03 -3.91 -13.07
CA VAL A 162 3.92 -4.76 -14.26
C VAL A 162 4.28 -6.20 -13.90
N TYR A 163 3.35 -7.13 -14.12
CA TYR A 163 3.51 -8.55 -13.78
C TYR A 163 3.52 -9.40 -15.05
N ASP A 164 4.00 -10.63 -14.92
CA ASP A 164 3.95 -11.62 -16.00
C ASP A 164 4.63 -11.18 -17.31
N ARG A 165 5.59 -10.27 -17.21
CA ARG A 165 6.41 -9.84 -18.34
C ARG A 165 7.55 -10.82 -18.59
N THR A 166 8.06 -10.92 -19.80
CA THR A 166 9.20 -11.83 -20.10
C THR A 166 10.54 -11.27 -19.61
N THR A 167 10.64 -9.95 -19.43
CA THR A 167 11.87 -9.23 -19.06
C THR A 167 11.59 -8.08 -18.10
N PHE A 168 12.61 -7.65 -17.36
CA PHE A 168 12.53 -6.44 -16.55
C PHE A 168 12.37 -5.19 -17.42
N ILE A 169 11.68 -4.18 -16.88
CA ILE A 169 11.69 -2.83 -17.45
C ILE A 169 12.92 -2.11 -16.87
N ASP A 170 13.98 -2.05 -17.67
CA ASP A 170 15.24 -1.41 -17.32
C ASP A 170 15.37 -0.03 -18.02
N GLY A 171 16.52 0.63 -17.86
CA GLY A 171 16.75 1.93 -18.50
C GLY A 171 16.74 1.89 -20.02
N THR A 172 17.17 0.77 -20.62
CA THR A 172 17.16 0.59 -22.07
C THR A 172 15.72 0.52 -22.59
N HIS A 173 14.86 -0.24 -21.91
CA HIS A 173 13.46 -0.36 -22.26
C HIS A 173 12.71 0.98 -22.10
N ILE A 174 12.90 1.68 -20.97
CA ILE A 174 12.28 2.99 -20.74
C ILE A 174 12.66 3.97 -21.85
N TYR A 175 13.93 4.00 -22.25
CA TYR A 175 14.37 4.89 -23.31
C TYR A 175 13.71 4.55 -24.66
N ASN A 176 13.79 3.28 -25.08
CA ASN A 176 13.31 2.87 -26.39
C ASN A 176 11.79 2.96 -26.53
N GLU A 177 11.04 2.63 -25.48
CA GLU A 177 9.58 2.52 -25.56
C GLU A 177 8.81 3.71 -25.01
N ILE A 178 9.45 4.60 -24.23
CA ILE A 178 8.80 5.78 -23.67
C ILE A 178 9.50 7.04 -24.18
N LEU A 179 10.79 7.20 -23.86
CA LEU A 179 11.46 8.50 -24.05
C LEU A 179 11.65 8.88 -25.52
N VAL A 180 11.97 7.93 -26.39
CA VAL A 180 12.11 8.18 -27.84
C VAL A 180 10.80 8.68 -28.46
N HIS A 181 9.65 8.32 -27.89
CA HIS A 181 8.33 8.73 -28.38
C HIS A 181 7.82 10.04 -27.78
N LEU A 182 8.47 10.55 -26.72
CA LEU A 182 8.09 11.77 -26.01
C LEU A 182 9.23 12.79 -26.05
N PRO A 183 9.58 13.33 -27.24
CA PRO A 183 10.78 14.18 -27.42
C PRO A 183 10.70 15.54 -26.71
N ARG A 184 9.52 15.95 -26.25
CA ARG A 184 9.29 17.21 -25.50
C ARG A 184 9.25 17.01 -23.99
N LEU A 185 9.35 15.77 -23.53
CA LEU A 185 9.31 15.43 -22.12
C LEU A 185 10.55 15.97 -21.41
N HIS A 186 10.33 16.86 -20.46
CA HIS A 186 11.40 17.44 -19.66
C HIS A 186 11.22 17.18 -18.16
N ILE A 187 10.01 16.81 -17.72
CA ILE A 187 9.74 16.31 -16.37
C ILE A 187 9.22 14.88 -16.47
N PHE A 188 9.95 13.92 -15.91
CA PHE A 188 9.52 12.52 -15.89
C PHE A 188 9.62 11.92 -14.48
N ASN A 189 8.56 12.05 -13.70
CA ASN A 189 8.47 11.43 -12.38
C ASN A 189 7.96 10.00 -12.54
N PHE A 190 8.74 8.98 -12.15
CA PHE A 190 8.28 7.61 -12.32
C PHE A 190 8.67 6.65 -11.21
N TYR A 191 7.82 5.63 -11.06
CA TYR A 191 8.07 4.39 -10.35
C TYR A 191 7.47 3.26 -11.18
N ILE A 192 8.32 2.34 -11.62
CA ILE A 192 7.92 1.16 -12.38
C ILE A 192 8.42 -0.06 -11.62
N SER A 193 7.51 -0.89 -11.15
CA SER A 193 7.84 -2.21 -10.63
C SER A 193 7.61 -3.26 -11.71
N THR A 194 8.52 -4.21 -11.89
CA THR A 194 8.39 -5.32 -12.83
C THR A 194 8.65 -6.65 -12.13
N CYS A 195 7.75 -7.60 -12.31
CA CYS A 195 7.88 -8.99 -11.87
C CYS A 195 7.74 -9.90 -13.11
N PRO A 196 8.84 -10.53 -13.60
CA PRO A 196 8.80 -11.31 -14.81
C PRO A 196 8.28 -12.75 -14.57
N LYS A 197 7.86 -13.41 -15.65
CA LYS A 197 7.43 -14.82 -15.67
C LYS A 197 8.57 -15.76 -15.29
N MET A 198 8.25 -16.76 -14.48
CA MET A 198 9.15 -17.82 -14.01
C MET A 198 9.83 -18.62 -15.12
N ASP A 199 9.09 -18.88 -16.19
CA ASP A 199 9.46 -19.90 -17.17
C ASP A 199 10.58 -19.45 -18.12
N HIS A 200 10.88 -18.16 -18.11
CA HIS A 200 12.02 -17.62 -18.81
C HIS A 200 13.14 -17.46 -17.78
N LEU A 201 14.24 -18.18 -18.02
CA LEU A 201 15.53 -17.98 -17.35
C LEU A 201 15.95 -16.51 -17.58
N VAL A 202 15.36 -15.58 -16.83
CA VAL A 202 15.83 -14.20 -16.78
C VAL A 202 17.23 -14.34 -16.23
N HIS A 203 18.22 -14.14 -17.10
CA HIS A 203 19.60 -13.95 -16.68
C HIS A 203 19.55 -13.05 -15.45
N HIS A 204 20.12 -13.51 -14.34
CA HIS A 204 20.09 -12.80 -13.06
C HIS A 204 20.74 -11.41 -13.23
N LEU A 205 19.95 -10.43 -13.69
CA LEU A 205 20.41 -9.06 -13.81
C LEU A 205 20.61 -8.57 -12.39
N SER A 206 21.88 -8.29 -12.07
CA SER A 206 22.22 -7.74 -10.78
C SER A 206 21.66 -6.32 -10.67
N LYS A 207 21.57 -5.81 -9.44
CA LYS A 207 21.28 -4.38 -9.20
C LYS A 207 22.20 -3.49 -10.04
N ASP A 208 23.48 -3.82 -10.10
CA ASP A 208 24.48 -3.02 -10.80
C ASP A 208 24.25 -3.00 -12.33
N ASP A 209 23.74 -4.09 -12.89
CA ASP A 209 23.42 -4.15 -14.31
C ASP A 209 22.21 -3.25 -14.64
N ILE A 210 21.14 -3.32 -13.85
CA ILE A 210 19.97 -2.44 -14.01
C ILE A 210 20.37 -0.98 -13.80
N GLN A 211 21.15 -0.68 -12.75
CA GLN A 211 21.60 0.67 -12.47
C GLN A 211 22.44 1.24 -13.63
N ARG A 212 23.30 0.40 -14.25
CA ARG A 212 24.10 0.80 -15.40
C ARG A 212 23.23 1.17 -16.60
N THR A 213 22.16 0.42 -16.88
CA THR A 213 21.27 0.75 -18.01
C THR A 213 20.45 2.01 -17.74
N LEU A 214 20.05 2.24 -16.49
CA LEU A 214 19.40 3.49 -16.07
C LEU A 214 20.31 4.70 -16.29
N ILE A 215 21.54 4.67 -15.77
CA ILE A 215 22.51 5.78 -15.91
C ILE A 215 22.84 6.07 -17.39
N ASN A 216 23.00 5.02 -18.20
CA ASN A 216 23.40 5.18 -19.60
C ASN A 216 22.30 5.75 -20.49
N ASN A 217 21.03 5.48 -20.17
CA ASN A 217 19.89 5.79 -21.04
C ASN A 217 19.00 6.95 -20.52
N ILE A 218 18.99 7.20 -19.21
CA ILE A 218 18.20 8.28 -18.58
C ILE A 218 19.17 9.33 -18.04
N LYS A 219 19.64 10.22 -18.92
CA LYS A 219 20.74 11.16 -18.61
C LYS A 219 20.34 12.47 -17.97
N TYR A 220 19.06 12.85 -18.08
CA TYR A 220 18.60 14.19 -17.70
C TYR A 220 18.07 14.27 -16.27
N GLN A 221 17.93 13.14 -15.58
CA GLN A 221 17.45 13.11 -14.19
C GLN A 221 18.09 11.96 -13.39
N PRO A 222 18.29 12.14 -12.07
CA PRO A 222 18.77 11.07 -11.20
C PRO A 222 17.73 9.95 -11.08
N VAL A 223 18.21 8.71 -11.09
CA VAL A 223 17.39 7.49 -11.05
C VAL A 223 18.08 6.43 -10.20
N ASP A 224 17.31 5.58 -9.54
CA ASP A 224 17.80 4.46 -8.74
C ASP A 224 16.89 3.24 -8.93
N CYS A 225 17.33 2.11 -8.39
CA CYS A 225 16.59 0.86 -8.44
C CYS A 225 16.68 0.04 -7.15
N ILE A 226 15.66 -0.79 -6.96
CA ILE A 226 15.61 -1.89 -5.99
C ILE A 226 15.48 -3.17 -6.79
N VAL A 227 16.35 -4.15 -6.52
CA VAL A 227 16.28 -5.46 -7.18
C VAL A 227 16.25 -6.55 -6.12
N ASN A 228 15.17 -7.31 -6.11
CA ASN A 228 14.96 -8.47 -5.25
C ASN A 228 15.15 -9.73 -6.10
N SER A 229 16.40 -10.11 -6.38
CA SER A 229 16.74 -11.23 -7.27
C SER A 229 16.63 -12.61 -6.62
N GLU A 230 16.58 -12.67 -5.29
CA GLU A 230 16.59 -13.93 -4.53
C GLU A 230 15.19 -14.50 -4.28
N TYR A 231 14.15 -13.82 -4.77
CA TYR A 231 12.77 -14.26 -4.64
C TYR A 231 12.48 -15.43 -5.59
N LYS A 232 11.49 -16.27 -5.25
CA LYS A 232 10.83 -17.11 -6.27
C LYS A 232 10.37 -16.24 -7.43
N PHE A 233 9.89 -15.02 -7.19
CA PHE A 233 9.40 -14.04 -8.15
C PHE A 233 10.28 -12.80 -8.15
N PRO A 234 11.37 -12.77 -8.95
CA PRO A 234 12.33 -11.70 -8.83
C PRO A 234 11.67 -10.38 -9.21
N GLN A 235 11.91 -9.34 -8.44
CA GLN A 235 11.23 -8.05 -8.63
C GLN A 235 12.26 -6.95 -8.85
N CYS A 236 12.00 -6.09 -9.82
CA CYS A 236 12.81 -4.91 -10.09
C CYS A 236 11.92 -3.68 -9.95
N HIS A 237 12.36 -2.71 -9.17
CA HIS A 237 11.73 -1.41 -9.04
C HIS A 237 12.71 -0.38 -9.58
N VAL A 238 12.30 0.43 -10.55
CA VAL A 238 13.08 1.53 -11.09
C VAL A 238 12.31 2.82 -10.89
N PHE A 239 12.98 3.88 -10.46
CA PHE A 239 12.31 5.13 -10.11
C PHE A 239 13.19 6.37 -10.27
N SER A 240 12.54 7.51 -10.47
CA SER A 240 13.17 8.84 -10.47
C SER A 240 13.46 9.33 -9.04
N LEU A 241 14.48 10.17 -8.91
CA LEU A 241 14.85 10.85 -7.67
C LEU A 241 14.71 12.39 -7.82
N PRO A 242 14.21 13.09 -6.78
CA PRO A 242 13.70 12.56 -5.51
C PRO A 242 12.45 11.69 -5.70
N PHE A 243 12.24 10.73 -4.81
CA PHE A 243 11.05 9.87 -4.87
C PHE A 243 9.80 10.67 -4.45
N MET A 244 8.85 10.85 -5.37
CA MET A 244 7.70 11.75 -5.18
C MET A 244 6.39 11.04 -4.82
N PHE A 245 6.37 9.71 -4.80
CA PHE A 245 5.12 8.97 -4.61
C PHE A 245 4.83 8.69 -3.13
N GLU A 246 3.54 8.63 -2.81
CA GLU A 246 3.07 8.34 -1.44
C GLU A 246 3.22 6.86 -1.07
N ARG A 247 3.30 5.97 -2.05
CA ARG A 247 3.28 4.51 -1.84
C ARG A 247 4.52 3.84 -2.40
N LEU A 248 5.05 2.88 -1.65
CA LEU A 248 6.10 1.98 -2.12
C LEU A 248 5.72 0.54 -1.73
N ASN A 249 5.51 -0.30 -2.73
CA ASN A 249 4.93 -1.63 -2.52
C ASN A 249 5.96 -2.74 -2.77
N ASP A 250 5.89 -3.76 -1.92
CA ASP A 250 6.56 -5.06 -2.03
C ASP A 250 8.09 -4.98 -2.17
N ILE A 251 8.71 -4.12 -1.36
CA ILE A 251 10.18 -4.09 -1.27
C ILE A 251 10.69 -5.17 -0.29
N GLY A 252 11.87 -5.73 -0.58
CA GLY A 252 12.51 -6.75 0.24
C GLY A 252 13.51 -6.19 1.26
N ASN A 253 14.40 -7.05 1.75
CA ASN A 253 15.47 -6.72 2.71
C ASN A 253 16.46 -5.64 2.21
N THR A 254 16.54 -5.46 0.90
CA THR A 254 17.49 -4.58 0.23
C THR A 254 16.77 -3.39 -0.40
N PHE A 255 17.16 -2.19 0.00
CA PHE A 255 16.72 -0.93 -0.63
C PHE A 255 17.81 0.13 -0.42
N PRO A 256 17.94 1.12 -1.32
CA PRO A 256 19.02 2.09 -1.25
C PRO A 256 18.94 2.95 0.03
N ASN A 257 20.10 3.47 0.45
CA ASN A 257 20.20 4.33 1.62
C ASN A 257 19.75 5.77 1.27
N ILE A 258 18.46 5.92 0.96
CA ILE A 258 17.83 7.20 0.62
C ILE A 258 16.65 7.46 1.55
N ILE A 259 16.33 8.74 1.75
CA ILE A 259 15.19 9.15 2.57
C ILE A 259 13.98 9.38 1.66
N PHE A 260 12.95 8.57 1.83
CA PHE A 260 11.71 8.62 1.08
C PHE A 260 10.71 9.56 1.76
N ASN A 261 10.95 10.87 1.64
CA ASN A 261 10.16 11.91 2.33
C ASN A 261 8.68 11.95 1.94
N HIS A 262 8.29 11.42 0.78
CA HIS A 262 6.89 11.43 0.31
C HIS A 262 6.13 10.15 0.67
N VAL A 263 6.83 9.05 0.97
CA VAL A 263 6.18 7.77 1.26
C VAL A 263 5.44 7.84 2.59
N ARG A 264 4.16 7.49 2.56
CA ARG A 264 3.29 7.30 3.73
C ARG A 264 2.82 5.86 3.86
N LYS A 265 2.83 5.08 2.77
CA LYS A 265 2.38 3.70 2.74
C LYS A 265 3.47 2.79 2.21
N LEU A 266 3.86 1.81 3.02
CA LEU A 266 4.93 0.86 2.69
C LEU A 266 4.43 -0.56 2.82
N SER A 267 4.62 -1.37 1.78
CA SER A 267 4.54 -2.82 1.87
C SER A 267 5.93 -3.42 1.78
N VAL A 268 6.29 -4.26 2.75
CA VAL A 268 7.54 -5.03 2.74
C VAL A 268 7.25 -6.52 2.72
N LYS A 269 7.91 -7.21 1.80
CA LYS A 269 7.70 -8.64 1.56
C LYS A 269 9.00 -9.31 1.16
N ASP A 270 9.34 -10.39 1.85
CA ASP A 270 10.56 -11.16 1.56
C ASP A 270 10.38 -12.66 1.86
N ASN A 271 11.07 -13.51 1.10
CA ASN A 271 11.23 -14.93 1.42
C ASN A 271 12.39 -15.17 2.38
N PHE A 272 13.29 -14.20 2.55
CA PHE A 272 14.34 -14.25 3.55
C PHE A 272 13.87 -13.54 4.82
N PRO A 273 14.21 -14.06 6.00
CA PRO A 273 13.89 -13.39 7.26
C PRO A 273 14.30 -11.91 7.28
N PHE A 274 13.41 -11.02 7.72
CA PHE A 274 13.84 -9.65 8.00
C PHE A 274 14.64 -9.63 9.31
N LYS A 275 15.83 -9.03 9.26
CA LYS A 275 16.64 -8.79 10.45
C LYS A 275 16.04 -7.64 11.28
N ARG A 276 16.29 -7.59 12.59
CA ARG A 276 15.85 -6.45 13.42
C ARG A 276 16.31 -5.09 12.89
N GLU A 277 17.55 -5.02 12.38
CA GLU A 277 18.13 -3.80 11.82
C GLU A 277 17.38 -3.30 10.58
N PHE A 278 16.66 -4.18 9.88
CA PHE A 278 15.80 -3.80 8.75
C PHE A 278 14.72 -2.80 9.19
N PHE A 279 14.08 -3.03 10.33
CA PHE A 279 13.03 -2.13 10.83
C PHE A 279 13.58 -0.78 11.33
N LYS A 280 14.84 -0.74 11.80
CA LYS A 280 15.54 0.53 12.05
C LYS A 280 15.78 1.29 10.75
N ARG A 281 16.23 0.60 9.71
CA ARG A 281 16.40 1.20 8.37
C ARG A 281 15.06 1.72 7.82
N ILE A 282 13.95 1.02 8.06
CA ILE A 282 12.62 1.53 7.71
C ILE A 282 12.32 2.83 8.47
N ALA A 283 12.47 2.84 9.79
CA ALA A 283 12.19 4.03 10.59
C ALA A 283 13.02 5.25 10.16
N PHE A 284 14.27 5.04 9.74
CA PHE A 284 15.14 6.09 9.22
C PHE A 284 14.75 6.54 7.80
N SER A 285 14.49 5.60 6.91
CA SER A 285 14.30 5.89 5.48
C SER A 285 12.89 6.38 5.15
N PHE A 286 11.91 6.09 6.02
CA PHE A 286 10.50 6.46 5.87
C PHE A 286 10.02 7.27 7.08
N PRO A 287 10.55 8.49 7.29
CA PRO A 287 10.33 9.25 8.53
C PRO A 287 8.88 9.67 8.76
N LEU A 288 8.04 9.64 7.73
CA LEU A 288 6.63 10.05 7.75
C LEU A 288 5.66 8.88 7.48
N LEU A 289 6.14 7.64 7.66
CA LEU A 289 5.36 6.42 7.42
C LEU A 289 4.10 6.37 8.29
N LYS A 290 2.94 6.18 7.65
CA LYS A 290 1.63 6.05 8.29
C LYS A 290 1.08 4.64 8.25
N ASP A 291 1.27 3.94 7.13
CA ASP A 291 0.75 2.59 6.90
C ASP A 291 1.91 1.64 6.59
N LEU A 292 2.04 0.56 7.35
CA LEU A 292 3.05 -0.47 7.15
C LEU A 292 2.38 -1.83 7.01
N CYS A 293 2.59 -2.48 5.87
CA CYS A 293 2.25 -3.88 5.65
C CYS A 293 3.53 -4.72 5.65
N VAL A 294 3.54 -5.79 6.44
CA VAL A 294 4.66 -6.73 6.55
C VAL A 294 4.17 -8.12 6.16
N VAL A 295 4.86 -8.75 5.22
CA VAL A 295 4.58 -10.12 4.77
C VAL A 295 5.86 -10.94 4.79
N ASN A 296 6.03 -11.79 5.80
CA ASN A 296 7.16 -12.70 5.89
C ASN A 296 6.89 -13.86 6.85
N SER A 297 6.67 -15.06 6.32
CA SER A 297 6.35 -16.24 7.12
C SER A 297 7.58 -16.87 7.78
N ASN A 298 8.79 -16.42 7.44
CA ASN A 298 10.02 -17.02 7.94
C ASN A 298 10.42 -16.43 9.29
N PRO A 299 10.85 -17.25 10.26
CA PRO A 299 11.29 -16.76 11.56
C PRO A 299 12.40 -15.73 11.41
N GLN A 300 12.38 -14.69 12.25
CA GLN A 300 13.45 -13.70 12.25
C GLN A 300 14.77 -14.41 12.46
N SER A 301 15.76 -14.11 11.63
CA SER A 301 17.06 -14.76 11.74
C SER A 301 17.65 -14.41 13.10
N SER A 302 17.69 -15.37 14.02
CA SER A 302 18.32 -15.28 15.35
C SER A 302 19.86 -15.31 15.25
N ILE A 303 20.40 -14.70 14.20
CA ILE A 303 21.84 -14.65 13.96
C ILE A 303 22.40 -13.69 15.01
N SER A 304 22.78 -14.23 16.17
CA SER A 304 24.16 -14.31 16.68
C SER A 304 25.14 -13.15 16.43
N ASP A 305 24.67 -11.98 15.99
CA ASP A 305 25.40 -10.70 16.01
C ASP A 305 25.49 -10.14 17.45
N GLU A 306 24.88 -10.82 18.42
CA GLU A 306 24.98 -10.58 19.87
C GLU A 306 26.40 -10.68 20.43
N ARG A 307 27.38 -11.24 19.69
CA ARG A 307 28.71 -11.53 20.25
C ARG A 307 29.81 -10.52 19.96
N ASN A 308 29.65 -9.58 19.03
CA ASN A 308 30.77 -8.77 18.54
C ASN A 308 30.54 -7.26 18.34
N SER A 309 29.40 -6.70 18.74
CA SER A 309 29.17 -5.26 18.61
C SER A 309 29.02 -4.59 19.97
N ASN A 310 29.71 -3.46 20.16
CA ASN A 310 29.69 -2.68 21.40
C ASN A 310 28.24 -2.35 21.81
N ASP A 311 27.91 -2.79 23.02
CA ASP A 311 26.61 -3.24 23.53
C ASP A 311 25.46 -2.21 23.67
N ASN A 312 25.53 -1.02 23.06
CA ASN A 312 24.53 0.04 23.32
C ASN A 312 23.70 0.49 22.10
N GLN A 313 24.12 0.20 20.86
CA GLN A 313 23.37 0.64 19.66
C GLN A 313 22.42 -0.44 19.09
N LEU A 314 22.65 -1.72 19.37
CA LEU A 314 21.78 -2.79 18.88
C LEU A 314 20.40 -2.80 19.56
N TYR A 315 20.32 -2.37 20.82
CA TYR A 315 19.10 -2.40 21.62
C TYR A 315 18.22 -1.16 21.51
N SER A 316 18.54 -0.21 20.62
CA SER A 316 17.68 0.95 20.43
C SER A 316 16.27 0.52 19.99
N ILE A 317 15.27 1.04 20.70
CA ILE A 317 13.86 0.85 20.39
C ILE A 317 13.60 1.48 19.02
N VAL A 318 13.00 0.72 18.10
CA VAL A 318 12.58 1.24 16.80
C VAL A 318 11.41 2.20 17.04
N LYS A 319 11.50 3.44 16.58
CA LYS A 319 10.44 4.44 16.77
C LYS A 319 9.74 4.72 15.44
N LEU A 320 8.47 4.38 15.35
CA LEU A 320 7.62 4.68 14.21
C LEU A 320 6.54 5.67 14.64
N ASN A 321 6.95 6.92 14.86
CA ASN A 321 6.14 7.95 15.53
C ASN A 321 4.84 8.33 14.80
N TYR A 322 4.79 8.11 13.49
CA TYR A 322 3.65 8.46 12.63
C TYR A 322 2.84 7.25 12.16
N LEU A 323 3.21 6.04 12.57
CA LEU A 323 2.55 4.83 12.13
C LEU A 323 1.16 4.74 12.77
N ASN A 324 0.14 4.81 11.92
CA ASN A 324 -1.25 4.74 12.30
C ASN A 324 -1.85 3.35 12.04
N SER A 325 -1.36 2.66 11.01
CA SER A 325 -1.87 1.36 10.56
C SER A 325 -0.74 0.35 10.41
N LEU A 326 -0.88 -0.80 11.05
CA LEU A 326 0.05 -1.92 10.95
C LEU A 326 -0.69 -3.19 10.49
N PHE A 327 -0.27 -3.74 9.36
CA PHE A 327 -0.80 -4.97 8.80
C PHE A 327 0.28 -6.06 8.84
N LEU A 328 0.04 -7.10 9.63
CA LEU A 328 0.93 -8.23 9.83
C LEU A 328 0.33 -9.46 9.16
N VAL A 329 0.50 -9.56 7.84
CA VAL A 329 -0.17 -10.56 6.99
C VAL A 329 0.76 -11.74 6.73
N ASN A 330 0.33 -12.96 7.07
CA ASN A 330 1.14 -14.19 6.90
C ASN A 330 2.56 -14.05 7.48
N VAL A 331 2.68 -13.38 8.63
CA VAL A 331 3.97 -13.17 9.29
C VAL A 331 4.29 -14.27 10.29
N HIS A 332 5.58 -14.54 10.49
CA HIS A 332 6.03 -15.30 11.66
C HIS A 332 5.77 -14.53 12.96
N ILE A 333 5.55 -15.25 14.07
CA ILE A 333 5.27 -14.66 15.38
C ILE A 333 6.39 -13.71 15.89
N ASP A 334 7.63 -13.89 15.45
CA ASP A 334 8.74 -13.01 15.83
C ASP A 334 8.52 -11.56 15.38
N TYR A 335 7.91 -11.35 14.21
CA TYR A 335 7.58 -10.00 13.74
C TYR A 335 6.47 -9.39 14.59
N VAL A 336 5.51 -10.20 15.02
CA VAL A 336 4.46 -9.77 15.94
C VAL A 336 5.06 -9.30 17.26
N ASP A 337 5.93 -10.09 17.89
CA ASP A 337 6.60 -9.66 19.13
C ASP A 337 7.53 -8.47 18.86
N GLN A 338 8.22 -8.40 17.71
CA GLN A 338 9.04 -7.23 17.36
C GLN A 338 8.23 -5.92 17.32
N PHE A 339 7.03 -5.92 16.74
CA PHE A 339 6.22 -4.71 16.62
C PHE A 339 5.38 -4.42 17.86
N LEU A 340 4.72 -5.42 18.45
CA LEU A 340 3.80 -5.18 19.55
C LEU A 340 4.52 -5.00 20.89
N ASN A 341 5.73 -5.54 21.07
CA ASN A 341 6.49 -5.32 22.30
C ASN A 341 7.12 -3.91 22.32
N GLU A 342 6.66 -3.06 23.24
CA GLU A 342 7.12 -1.67 23.39
C GLU A 342 8.64 -1.56 23.61
N ARG A 343 9.27 -2.57 24.22
CA ARG A 343 10.73 -2.61 24.43
C ARG A 343 11.52 -2.86 23.15
N LYS A 344 10.85 -3.22 22.06
CA LYS A 344 11.46 -3.47 20.74
C LYS A 344 11.07 -2.40 19.73
N THR A 345 9.79 -2.03 19.70
CA THR A 345 9.24 -1.00 18.81
C THR A 345 8.23 -0.14 19.56
N HIS A 346 8.34 1.18 19.43
CA HIS A 346 7.41 2.13 20.00
C HIS A 346 6.44 2.65 18.92
N LEU A 347 5.15 2.41 19.13
CA LEU A 347 4.06 2.71 18.18
C LEU A 347 2.99 3.62 18.80
N PRO A 348 3.32 4.89 19.12
CA PRO A 348 2.46 5.74 19.96
C PRO A 348 1.12 6.10 19.29
N ARG A 349 1.04 6.01 17.95
CA ARG A 349 -0.13 6.42 17.15
C ARG A 349 -0.86 5.25 16.49
N LEU A 350 -0.56 4.01 16.87
CA LEU A 350 -1.21 2.85 16.27
C LEU A 350 -2.72 2.88 16.57
N THR A 351 -3.52 2.95 15.51
CA THR A 351 -4.99 2.99 15.58
C THR A 351 -5.65 1.83 14.83
N VAL A 352 -4.97 1.27 13.83
CA VAL A 352 -5.42 0.11 13.06
C VAL A 352 -4.38 -0.99 13.16
N LEU A 353 -4.80 -2.18 13.58
CA LEU A 353 -3.95 -3.36 13.65
C LEU A 353 -4.65 -4.51 12.92
N ALA A 354 -3.97 -5.10 11.94
CA ALA A 354 -4.41 -6.35 11.30
C ALA A 354 -3.40 -7.46 11.59
N ILE A 355 -3.85 -8.58 12.14
CA ILE A 355 -2.98 -9.62 12.70
C ILE A 355 -3.69 -10.97 12.81
N ASP A 356 -2.94 -12.08 12.78
CA ASP A 356 -3.47 -13.40 13.13
C ASP A 356 -3.83 -13.51 14.63
N ASP A 357 -5.04 -14.00 14.92
CA ASP A 357 -5.58 -14.10 16.28
C ASP A 357 -4.73 -15.00 17.21
N ASN A 358 -4.23 -16.13 16.70
CA ASN A 358 -3.41 -17.03 17.50
C ASN A 358 -2.08 -16.37 17.85
N HIS A 359 -1.45 -15.69 16.89
CA HIS A 359 -0.21 -14.96 17.16
C HIS A 359 -0.43 -13.85 18.18
N LEU A 360 -1.52 -13.08 18.07
CA LEU A 360 -1.87 -12.04 19.03
C LEU A 360 -2.03 -12.62 20.45
N THR A 361 -2.77 -13.71 20.58
CA THR A 361 -2.99 -14.39 21.87
C THR A 361 -1.66 -14.85 22.48
N ILE A 362 -0.75 -15.43 21.69
CA ILE A 362 0.55 -15.90 22.18
C ILE A 362 1.44 -14.73 22.61
N VAL A 363 1.58 -13.67 21.79
CA VAL A 363 2.51 -12.58 22.13
C VAL A 363 2.03 -11.71 23.29
N THR A 364 0.73 -11.68 23.54
CA THR A 364 0.12 -10.99 24.68
C THR A 364 0.10 -11.85 25.94
N ASP A 365 0.50 -13.12 25.86
CA ASP A 365 0.35 -14.12 26.92
C ASP A 365 -1.11 -14.17 27.43
N ASN A 366 -2.03 -14.45 26.51
CA ASN A 366 -3.47 -14.39 26.75
C ASN A 366 -3.93 -13.05 27.34
N PHE A 367 -3.42 -11.94 26.78
CA PHE A 367 -3.77 -10.58 27.22
C PHE A 367 -3.36 -10.26 28.67
N THR A 368 -2.17 -10.69 29.10
CA THR A 368 -1.62 -10.37 30.45
C THR A 368 -0.26 -9.67 30.44
N LYS A 369 0.47 -9.67 29.33
CA LYS A 369 1.79 -9.05 29.15
C LYS A 369 1.76 -7.52 28.90
N ASP A 370 1.97 -6.71 29.94
CA ASP A 370 1.91 -5.23 29.86
C ASP A 370 2.74 -4.57 28.75
N THR A 371 3.91 -5.11 28.41
CA THR A 371 4.78 -4.52 27.37
C THR A 371 4.14 -4.50 25.99
N THR A 372 3.21 -5.41 25.70
CA THR A 372 2.46 -5.41 24.43
C THR A 372 1.23 -4.51 24.51
N ARG A 373 0.61 -4.41 25.68
CA ARG A 373 -0.56 -3.56 25.95
C ARG A 373 -0.33 -2.09 25.57
N LEU A 374 0.86 -1.56 25.85
CA LEU A 374 1.20 -0.15 25.59
C LEU A 374 1.11 0.24 24.11
N ASN A 375 1.48 -0.64 23.19
CA ASN A 375 1.35 -0.38 21.75
C ASN A 375 -0.08 -0.63 21.24
N CYS A 376 -0.91 -1.38 21.97
CA CYS A 376 -2.27 -1.71 21.58
C CYS A 376 -3.34 -0.75 22.12
N ILE A 377 -3.05 0.03 23.17
CA ILE A 377 -4.06 0.82 23.90
C ILE A 377 -4.81 1.85 23.04
N ASN A 378 -4.19 2.32 21.96
CA ASN A 378 -4.75 3.31 21.04
C ASN A 378 -5.45 2.69 19.82
N VAL A 379 -5.47 1.36 19.70
CA VAL A 379 -6.10 0.66 18.58
C VAL A 379 -7.62 0.81 18.64
N LYS A 380 -8.18 1.35 17.57
CA LYS A 380 -9.62 1.59 17.36
C LYS A 380 -10.24 0.61 16.37
N LYS A 381 -9.41 -0.03 15.54
CA LYS A 381 -9.81 -1.05 14.58
C LYS A 381 -8.84 -2.22 14.68
N LEU A 382 -9.36 -3.39 15.02
CA LEU A 382 -8.61 -4.65 15.05
C LEU A 382 -9.19 -5.56 13.98
N GLU A 383 -8.35 -6.01 13.06
CA GLU A 383 -8.70 -6.98 12.02
C GLU A 383 -8.00 -8.30 12.34
N LEU A 384 -8.76 -9.32 12.72
CA LEU A 384 -8.22 -10.62 13.08
C LEU A 384 -8.29 -11.58 11.89
N PHE A 385 -7.12 -12.00 11.42
CA PHE A 385 -7.06 -13.09 10.45
C PHE A 385 -7.32 -14.42 11.16
N ASN A 386 -8.06 -15.30 10.50
CA ASN A 386 -8.46 -16.62 11.02
C ASN A 386 -9.31 -16.56 12.30
N GLU A 387 -10.03 -15.46 12.50
CA GLU A 387 -10.95 -15.32 13.63
C GLU A 387 -11.98 -16.45 13.60
N ARG A 388 -11.92 -17.32 14.60
CA ARG A 388 -13.03 -18.22 14.89
C ARG A 388 -13.97 -17.43 15.79
N VAL A 389 -15.22 -17.27 15.37
CA VAL A 389 -16.31 -16.59 16.10
C VAL A 389 -16.12 -16.78 17.61
N THR A 390 -15.63 -15.76 18.31
CA THR A 390 -15.35 -15.84 19.74
C THR A 390 -15.82 -14.60 20.46
N THR A 391 -16.57 -14.81 21.54
CA THR A 391 -16.70 -13.83 22.61
C THR A 391 -15.33 -13.64 23.26
N HIS A 392 -14.78 -12.43 23.21
CA HIS A 392 -13.49 -12.13 23.83
C HIS A 392 -13.58 -12.01 25.36
N SER A 393 -12.46 -12.29 26.04
CA SER A 393 -12.35 -12.17 27.50
C SER A 393 -12.39 -10.70 27.95
N LYS A 394 -12.57 -10.44 29.24
CA LYS A 394 -12.45 -9.06 29.77
C LYS A 394 -11.06 -8.48 29.56
N ASP A 395 -10.03 -9.31 29.70
CA ASP A 395 -8.63 -8.89 29.55
C ASP A 395 -8.32 -8.44 28.12
N PHE A 396 -8.98 -9.02 27.10
CA PHE A 396 -8.90 -8.55 25.72
C PHE A 396 -9.35 -7.08 25.60
N TYR A 397 -10.46 -6.69 26.21
CA TYR A 397 -10.95 -5.31 26.16
C TYR A 397 -10.07 -4.35 26.98
N VAL A 398 -9.31 -4.84 27.97
CA VAL A 398 -8.27 -4.05 28.66
C VAL A 398 -7.09 -3.75 27.73
N TYR A 399 -6.79 -4.63 26.78
CA TYR A 399 -5.78 -4.42 25.75
C TYR A 399 -6.21 -3.45 24.65
N PHE A 400 -7.50 -3.46 24.34
CA PHE A 400 -8.08 -2.69 23.26
C PHE A 400 -9.28 -1.84 23.74
N PRO A 401 -9.06 -0.89 24.66
CA PRO A 401 -10.14 -0.16 25.32
C PRO A 401 -10.93 0.77 24.40
N LEU A 402 -10.43 1.03 23.19
CA LEU A 402 -11.06 1.90 22.20
C LEU A 402 -11.83 1.14 21.10
N LEU A 403 -11.87 -0.20 21.15
CA LEU A 403 -12.77 -0.96 20.29
C LEU A 403 -14.20 -0.69 20.74
N LYS A 404 -15.06 -0.28 19.80
CA LYS A 404 -16.49 -0.14 20.07
C LYS A 404 -17.05 -1.55 20.29
N SER A 405 -17.54 -1.81 21.50
CA SER A 405 -18.24 -3.04 21.88
C SER A 405 -19.59 -3.15 21.22
#